data_AF-A0A072TVW7-F1
#
_entry.id   AF-A0A072TVW7-F1
#
_cell.length_a   1.000
_cell.length_b   1.000
_cell.length_c   1.000
_cell.angle_alpha   90.00
_cell.angle_beta   90.00
_cell.angle_gamma   90.00
#
_symmetry.space_group_name_H-M   'P 1'
#
loop_
_entity.id
_entity.type
_entity.pdbx_description
1 polymer ?
#
loop_
_entity_poly.entity_id
_entity_poly.type
_entity_poly.pdbx_seq_one_letter_code
_entity_poly.pdbx_strand_id
1 'polypeptide(L)'
;MNDPWVRGVQGSWIQSPQSHGVHSLSVSDLIDDENRVWDIDKIESLFRDDENQAILDTPLFMEVHNDRITWMMERNGRYTVRIGYKLAMKELLHKGVFRHDMYNVSRDVAGRVALLLWQIWVARNDVIWNDAHHTSTSIGRTTLDAWQQWQEVHKQPSPPVVQHGHNRVQGNNSVWEKPSETWLKCNVDAAFHERNHITTFACSRQFIRAQTKWQRANITVLEGEAVAVLEALRFADANR
;
A
#
# COMPACT_ATOMS: atom_id res chain seq x y z
N MET A 1 -28.18 13.43 -20.27
CA MET A 1 -27.39 12.52 -19.41
C MET A 1 -27.52 11.08 -19.88
N ASN A 2 -26.40 10.40 -20.17
CA ASN A 2 -26.42 8.99 -20.61
C ASN A 2 -26.14 8.00 -19.47
N ASP A 3 -25.42 8.43 -18.43
CA ASP A 3 -25.10 7.59 -17.28
C ASP A 3 -26.05 7.88 -16.10
N PRO A 4 -26.56 6.86 -15.42
CA PRO A 4 -27.35 7.05 -14.22
C PRO A 4 -26.44 7.52 -13.08
N TRP A 5 -26.82 8.62 -12.44
CA TRP A 5 -26.01 9.29 -11.41
C TRP A 5 -26.76 9.45 -10.06
N VAL A 6 -28.06 9.13 -10.02
CA VAL A 6 -28.91 9.22 -8.81
C VAL A 6 -29.29 7.82 -8.32
N ARG A 7 -29.23 7.60 -7.00
CA ARG A 7 -29.67 6.33 -6.38
C ARG A 7 -31.13 6.41 -5.95
N GLY A 8 -31.88 5.36 -6.23
CA GLY A 8 -33.26 5.18 -5.77
C GLY A 8 -33.34 4.52 -4.39
N VAL A 9 -34.59 4.35 -3.92
CA VAL A 9 -34.96 3.91 -2.56
C VAL A 9 -34.36 2.56 -2.11
N GLN A 10 -33.92 1.71 -3.04
CA GLN A 10 -33.31 0.40 -2.74
C GLN A 10 -31.83 0.32 -3.14
N GLY A 11 -31.16 1.46 -3.36
CA GLY A 11 -29.76 1.51 -3.80
C GLY A 11 -29.55 1.18 -5.28
N SER A 12 -30.62 0.82 -6.00
CA SER A 12 -30.65 0.73 -7.45
C SER A 12 -30.47 2.10 -8.08
N TRP A 13 -29.77 2.16 -9.20
CA TRP A 13 -29.70 3.37 -10.01
C TRP A 13 -31.08 3.70 -10.57
N ILE A 14 -31.53 4.95 -10.42
CA ILE A 14 -32.73 5.43 -11.11
C ILE A 14 -32.44 5.32 -12.60
N GLN A 15 -33.20 4.46 -13.28
CA GLN A 15 -33.08 4.28 -14.72
C GLN A 15 -33.64 5.53 -15.37
N SER A 16 -32.78 6.40 -15.89
CA SER A 16 -33.15 7.68 -16.49
C SER A 16 -34.22 7.51 -17.58
N PRO A 17 -35.52 7.71 -17.31
CA PRO A 17 -36.54 7.67 -18.35
C PRO A 17 -36.67 9.12 -18.81
N GLN A 18 -35.73 9.59 -19.63
CA GLN A 18 -35.75 11.01 -20.00
C GLN A 18 -37.00 11.27 -20.86
N SER A 19 -37.92 12.09 -20.32
CA SER A 19 -38.89 12.81 -21.13
C SER A 19 -38.12 13.64 -22.18
N HIS A 20 -38.69 13.78 -23.38
CA HIS A 20 -38.03 14.47 -24.50
C HIS A 20 -37.61 15.90 -24.09
N GLY A 21 -36.30 16.14 -23.94
CA GLY A 21 -35.75 17.46 -23.59
C GLY A 21 -34.53 17.43 -22.66
N VAL A 22 -34.37 16.37 -21.84
CA VAL A 22 -33.31 16.29 -20.81
C VAL A 22 -32.01 15.63 -21.33
N HIS A 23 -31.97 15.21 -22.60
CA HIS A 23 -30.81 14.52 -23.19
C HIS A 23 -29.56 15.41 -23.28
N SER A 24 -29.74 16.72 -23.49
CA SER A 24 -28.65 17.69 -23.63
C SER A 24 -28.17 18.30 -22.32
N LEU A 25 -28.79 17.97 -21.18
CA LEU A 25 -28.41 18.50 -19.87
C LEU A 25 -27.38 17.60 -19.19
N SER A 26 -26.53 18.24 -18.40
CA SER A 26 -25.51 17.70 -17.49
C SER A 26 -25.86 18.03 -16.04
N VAL A 27 -25.20 17.40 -15.06
CA VAL A 27 -25.52 17.63 -13.63
C VAL A 27 -25.23 19.08 -13.24
N SER A 28 -24.19 19.67 -13.83
CA SER A 28 -23.84 21.08 -13.63
C SER A 28 -24.94 22.04 -14.06
N ASP A 29 -25.78 21.67 -15.04
CA ASP A 29 -26.89 22.53 -15.48
C ASP A 29 -28.05 22.58 -14.47
N LEU A 30 -28.06 21.69 -13.47
CA LEU A 30 -29.04 21.64 -12.38
C LEU A 30 -28.55 22.35 -11.11
N ILE A 31 -27.34 22.91 -11.14
CA ILE A 31 -26.69 23.53 -9.99
C ILE A 31 -26.58 25.03 -10.25
N ASP A 32 -27.00 25.84 -9.28
CA ASP A 32 -26.65 27.25 -9.21
C ASP A 32 -25.17 27.36 -8.82
N ASP A 33 -24.31 27.73 -9.79
CA ASP A 33 -22.86 27.80 -9.58
C ASP A 33 -22.45 28.94 -8.64
N GLU A 34 -23.27 30.00 -8.51
CA GLU A 34 -22.99 31.15 -7.64
C GLU A 34 -23.20 30.79 -6.16
N ASN A 35 -24.29 30.07 -5.87
CA ASN A 35 -24.67 29.72 -4.50
C ASN A 35 -24.31 28.28 -4.11
N ARG A 36 -23.85 27.45 -5.05
CA ARG A 36 -23.56 26.01 -4.86
C ARG A 36 -24.75 25.22 -4.29
N VAL A 37 -25.95 25.59 -4.72
CA VAL A 37 -27.22 24.92 -4.36
C VAL A 37 -27.87 24.32 -5.59
N TRP A 38 -28.74 23.35 -5.37
CA TRP A 38 -29.58 22.79 -6.43
C TRP A 38 -30.59 23.84 -6.91
N ASP A 39 -30.79 23.92 -8.23
CA ASP A 39 -31.86 24.72 -8.83
C ASP A 39 -33.19 23.97 -8.69
N ILE A 40 -33.90 24.25 -7.59
CA ILE A 40 -35.11 23.52 -7.18
C ILE A 40 -36.20 23.64 -8.25
N ASP A 41 -36.45 24.84 -8.77
CA ASP A 41 -37.49 25.09 -9.77
C ASP A 41 -37.23 24.29 -11.06
N LYS A 42 -35.96 24.22 -11.46
CA LYS A 42 -35.54 23.45 -12.63
C LYS A 42 -35.61 21.93 -12.40
N ILE A 43 -35.32 21.46 -11.19
CA ILE A 43 -35.43 20.05 -10.84
C ILE A 43 -36.91 19.63 -10.83
N GLU A 44 -37.76 20.36 -10.11
CA GLU A 44 -39.20 20.06 -9.99
C GLU A 44 -39.94 20.10 -11.34
N SER A 45 -39.47 20.91 -12.28
CA SER A 45 -40.07 20.99 -13.63
C SER A 45 -39.58 19.92 -14.60
N LEU A 46 -38.43 19.29 -14.36
CA LEU A 46 -37.80 18.34 -15.27
C LEU A 46 -37.91 16.87 -14.84
N PHE A 47 -38.04 16.61 -13.54
CA PHE A 47 -38.01 15.26 -12.97
C PHE A 47 -39.29 14.94 -12.18
N ARG A 48 -39.55 13.64 -11.98
CA ARG A 48 -40.72 13.19 -11.20
C ARG A 48 -40.47 13.39 -9.71
N ASP A 49 -41.54 13.48 -8.90
CA ASP A 49 -41.44 13.71 -7.46
C ASP A 49 -40.54 12.70 -6.72
N ASP A 50 -40.54 11.44 -7.14
CA ASP A 50 -39.68 10.39 -6.58
C ASP A 50 -38.19 10.58 -6.90
N GLU A 51 -37.89 11.23 -8.03
CA GLU A 51 -36.53 11.55 -8.48
C GLU A 51 -36.04 12.87 -7.88
N ASN A 52 -36.94 13.87 -7.77
CA ASN A 52 -36.68 15.17 -7.17
C ASN A 52 -36.05 15.03 -5.79
N GLN A 53 -36.68 14.23 -4.92
CA GLN A 53 -36.18 14.03 -3.56
C GLN A 53 -34.77 13.42 -3.56
N ALA A 54 -34.52 12.43 -4.42
CA ALA A 54 -33.22 11.77 -4.49
C ALA A 54 -32.11 12.69 -5.04
N ILE A 55 -32.46 13.60 -5.97
CA ILE A 55 -31.54 14.64 -6.46
C ILE A 55 -31.22 15.63 -5.33
N LEU A 56 -32.25 16.16 -4.66
CA LEU A 56 -32.10 17.15 -3.59
C LEU A 56 -31.37 16.59 -2.35
N ASP A 57 -31.51 15.29 -2.08
CA ASP A 57 -30.79 14.60 -1.01
C ASP A 57 -29.29 14.39 -1.33
N THR A 58 -28.86 14.58 -2.58
CA THR A 58 -27.45 14.48 -2.96
C THR A 58 -26.72 15.75 -2.50
N PRO A 59 -25.77 15.65 -1.55
CA PRO A 59 -25.12 16.83 -0.99
C PRO A 59 -24.21 17.51 -2.01
N LEU A 60 -24.36 18.82 -2.16
CA LEU A 60 -23.39 19.67 -2.86
C LEU A 60 -22.32 20.13 -1.87
N PHE A 61 -21.05 19.95 -2.23
CA PHE A 61 -19.92 20.33 -1.39
C PHE A 61 -19.36 21.67 -1.87
N MET A 62 -19.14 22.61 -0.93
CA MET A 62 -18.53 23.92 -1.21
C MET A 62 -17.07 23.81 -1.67
N GLU A 63 -16.37 22.78 -1.17
CA GLU A 63 -14.99 22.47 -1.53
C GLU A 63 -14.93 21.06 -2.11
N VAL A 64 -14.53 20.97 -3.37
CA VAL A 64 -14.26 19.69 -4.04
C VAL A 64 -12.76 19.45 -3.97
N HIS A 65 -12.37 18.35 -3.35
CA HIS A 65 -11.00 17.86 -3.46
C HIS A 65 -10.91 16.85 -4.60
N ASN A 66 -9.73 16.73 -5.21
CA ASN A 66 -9.48 15.70 -6.21
C ASN A 66 -9.87 14.31 -5.68
N ASP A 67 -10.45 13.51 -6.57
CA ASP A 67 -10.81 12.12 -6.29
C ASP A 67 -9.64 11.34 -5.68
N ARG A 68 -9.96 10.48 -4.71
CA ARG A 68 -8.99 9.60 -4.07
C ARG A 68 -9.56 8.20 -3.97
N ILE A 69 -8.73 7.22 -4.30
CA ILE A 69 -9.05 5.82 -4.07
C ILE A 69 -9.15 5.61 -2.55
N THR A 70 -10.34 5.20 -2.07
CA THR A 70 -10.58 4.90 -0.67
C THR A 70 -10.86 3.41 -0.49
N TRP A 71 -10.41 2.87 0.64
CA TRP A 71 -10.67 1.49 1.00
C TRP A 71 -12.05 1.38 1.66
N MET A 72 -13.02 0.80 0.95
CA MET A 72 -14.44 0.73 1.36
C MET A 72 -14.66 0.09 2.73
N MET A 73 -13.79 -0.83 3.16
CA MET A 73 -14.00 -1.61 4.39
C MET A 73 -13.65 -0.85 5.67
N GLU A 74 -13.08 0.36 5.58
CA GLU A 74 -12.69 1.17 6.73
C GLU A 74 -13.34 2.55 6.66
N ARG A 75 -13.89 3.03 7.79
CA ARG A 75 -14.57 4.32 7.86
C ARG A 75 -13.66 5.51 7.52
N ASN A 76 -12.36 5.37 7.69
CA ASN A 76 -11.38 6.40 7.35
C ASN A 76 -10.85 6.27 5.91
N GLY A 77 -11.30 5.27 5.15
CA GLY A 77 -10.89 5.01 3.77
C GLY A 77 -9.42 4.61 3.60
N ARG A 78 -8.65 4.38 4.67
CA ARG A 78 -7.21 4.09 4.58
C ARG A 78 -6.93 2.61 4.58
N TYR A 79 -6.19 2.16 3.56
CA TYR A 79 -5.66 0.81 3.54
C TYR A 79 -4.48 0.65 4.52
N THR A 80 -4.46 -0.45 5.27
CA THR A 80 -3.25 -0.93 5.94
C THR A 80 -3.04 -2.41 5.65
N VAL A 81 -1.78 -2.84 5.58
CA VAL A 81 -1.41 -4.25 5.38
C VAL A 81 -2.06 -5.16 6.43
N ARG A 82 -2.17 -4.68 7.68
CA ARG A 82 -2.83 -5.42 8.78
C ARG A 82 -4.29 -5.72 8.48
N ILE A 83 -5.02 -4.76 7.92
CA ILE A 83 -6.45 -4.91 7.63
C ILE A 83 -6.64 -5.78 6.38
N GLY A 84 -5.84 -5.57 5.34
CA GLY A 84 -5.82 -6.44 4.16
C GLY A 84 -5.54 -7.89 4.52
N TYR A 85 -4.55 -8.14 5.37
CA TYR A 85 -4.23 -9.48 5.89
C TYR A 85 -5.39 -10.08 6.70
N LYS A 86 -5.98 -9.32 7.63
CA LYS A 86 -7.14 -9.79 8.42
C LYS A 86 -8.32 -10.19 7.53
N LEU A 87 -8.63 -9.39 6.50
CA LEU A 87 -9.69 -9.67 5.55
C LEU A 87 -9.38 -10.91 4.70
N ALA A 88 -8.17 -10.99 4.16
CA ALA A 88 -7.72 -12.16 3.42
C ALA A 88 -7.83 -13.42 4.29
N MET A 89 -7.30 -13.39 5.51
CA MET A 89 -7.41 -14.51 6.44
C MET A 89 -8.87 -14.85 6.77
N LYS A 90 -9.74 -13.86 6.98
CA LYS A 90 -11.17 -14.09 7.26
C LYS A 90 -11.89 -14.75 6.08
N GLU A 91 -11.66 -14.27 4.86
CA GLU A 91 -12.23 -14.85 3.63
C GLU A 91 -11.71 -16.27 3.38
N LEU A 92 -10.41 -16.47 3.54
CA LEU A 92 -9.73 -17.75 3.37
C LEU A 92 -10.16 -18.78 4.42
N LEU A 93 -10.41 -18.34 5.66
CA LEU A 93 -10.95 -19.17 6.74
C LEU A 93 -12.44 -19.48 6.57
N HIS A 94 -13.26 -18.51 6.11
CA HIS A 94 -14.69 -18.72 5.88
C HIS A 94 -14.98 -19.62 4.69
N LYS A 95 -14.18 -19.55 3.61
CA LYS A 95 -14.35 -20.41 2.42
C LYS A 95 -13.84 -21.84 2.62
N GLY A 96 -13.41 -22.21 3.84
CA GLY A 96 -12.97 -23.57 4.15
C GLY A 96 -11.67 -24.00 3.47
N VAL A 97 -10.99 -23.12 2.73
CA VAL A 97 -9.71 -23.40 2.07
C VAL A 97 -8.59 -23.63 3.11
N PHE A 98 -8.76 -23.13 4.34
CA PHE A 98 -7.79 -23.21 5.42
C PHE A 98 -8.34 -23.84 6.71
N ARG A 99 -9.12 -24.93 6.61
CA ARG A 99 -9.36 -25.77 7.80
C ARG A 99 -8.36 -26.92 7.87
N HIS A 100 -7.57 -26.88 8.95
CA HIS A 100 -6.87 -27.98 9.61
C HIS A 100 -5.45 -28.40 9.19
N ASP A 101 -4.97 -28.14 7.96
CA ASP A 101 -3.66 -28.69 7.53
C ASP A 101 -2.47 -27.72 7.59
N MET A 102 -2.68 -26.44 7.89
CA MET A 102 -1.60 -25.44 7.84
C MET A 102 -0.61 -25.49 9.02
N TYR A 103 -0.75 -26.44 9.95
CA TYR A 103 0.28 -26.72 10.96
C TYR A 103 1.38 -27.67 10.45
N ASN A 104 1.18 -28.30 9.29
CA ASN A 104 2.12 -29.23 8.65
C ASN A 104 2.50 -28.81 7.22
N VAL A 105 2.50 -27.50 6.91
CA VAL A 105 3.00 -27.03 5.60
C VAL A 105 4.51 -27.21 5.56
N SER A 106 5.00 -27.98 4.58
CA SER A 106 6.44 -28.13 4.38
C SER A 106 7.08 -26.77 4.08
N ARG A 107 8.34 -26.59 4.50
CA ARG A 107 9.15 -25.38 4.20
C ARG A 107 9.13 -25.02 2.71
N ASP A 108 9.04 -26.04 1.87
CA ASP A 108 8.97 -25.94 0.42
C ASP A 108 7.66 -25.34 -0.10
N VAL A 109 6.51 -25.78 0.42
CA VAL A 109 5.21 -25.18 0.08
C VAL A 109 5.10 -23.75 0.65
N ALA A 110 5.54 -23.54 1.90
CA ALA A 110 5.50 -22.22 2.52
C ALA A 110 6.38 -21.20 1.75
N GLY A 111 7.56 -21.62 1.29
CA GLY A 111 8.46 -20.79 0.51
C GLY A 111 7.89 -20.37 -0.84
N ARG A 112 7.28 -21.32 -1.58
CA ARG A 112 6.60 -21.00 -2.84
C ARG A 112 5.43 -20.04 -2.65
N VAL A 113 4.60 -20.24 -1.62
CA VAL A 113 3.47 -19.34 -1.32
C VAL A 113 3.97 -17.95 -0.96
N ALA A 114 5.03 -17.84 -0.16
CA ALA A 114 5.61 -16.55 0.20
C ALA A 114 6.16 -15.80 -1.02
N LEU A 115 6.88 -16.48 -1.92
CA LEU A 115 7.36 -15.88 -3.16
C LEU A 115 6.23 -15.51 -4.12
N LEU A 116 5.16 -16.31 -4.18
CA LEU A 116 4.00 -15.97 -5.01
C LEU A 116 3.35 -14.67 -4.53
N LEU A 117 3.14 -14.52 -3.23
CA LEU A 117 2.60 -13.30 -2.63
C LEU A 117 3.52 -12.10 -2.89
N TRP A 118 4.84 -12.30 -2.80
CA TRP A 118 5.82 -11.28 -3.15
C TRP A 118 5.72 -10.87 -4.63
N GLN A 119 5.66 -11.83 -5.56
CA GLN A 119 5.57 -11.55 -6.99
C GLN A 119 4.24 -10.86 -7.37
N ILE A 120 3.13 -11.20 -6.71
CA ILE A 120 1.86 -10.49 -6.86
C ILE A 120 1.99 -9.03 -6.38
N TRP A 121 2.66 -8.81 -5.25
CA TRP A 121 2.92 -7.46 -4.75
C TRP A 121 3.81 -6.65 -5.71
N VAL A 122 4.86 -7.26 -6.26
CA VAL A 122 5.73 -6.65 -7.28
C VAL A 122 4.91 -6.27 -8.51
N ALA A 123 4.17 -7.22 -9.09
CA ALA A 123 3.35 -6.97 -10.27
C ALA A 123 2.33 -5.85 -10.05
N ARG A 124 1.70 -5.79 -8.88
CA ARG A 124 0.77 -4.72 -8.50
C ARG A 124 1.47 -3.37 -8.40
N ASN A 125 2.70 -3.33 -7.87
CA ASN A 125 3.47 -2.10 -7.79
C ASN A 125 3.96 -1.63 -9.16
N ASP A 126 4.36 -2.54 -10.04
CA ASP A 126 4.76 -2.22 -11.42
C ASP A 126 3.63 -1.57 -12.21
N VAL A 127 2.38 -2.03 -12.05
CA VAL A 127 1.22 -1.36 -12.64
C VAL A 127 1.07 0.07 -12.10
N ILE A 128 1.28 0.28 -10.81
CA ILE A 128 1.05 1.58 -10.16
C ILE A 128 2.15 2.60 -10.49
N TRP A 129 3.41 2.15 -10.49
CA TRP A 129 4.56 3.05 -10.55
C TRP A 129 5.20 3.11 -11.94
N ASN A 130 5.03 2.06 -12.75
CA ASN A 130 5.71 1.90 -14.04
C ASN A 130 4.74 1.66 -15.22
N ASP A 131 3.42 1.68 -14.99
CA ASP A 131 2.39 1.33 -15.99
C ASP A 131 2.64 -0.04 -16.66
N ALA A 132 3.29 -0.96 -15.94
CA ALA A 132 3.76 -2.22 -16.47
C ALA A 132 2.85 -3.37 -16.01
N HIS A 133 2.19 -4.02 -16.98
CA HIS A 133 1.26 -5.12 -16.73
C HIS A 133 1.94 -6.48 -16.85
N HIS A 134 1.62 -7.37 -15.90
CA HIS A 134 2.11 -8.74 -15.87
C HIS A 134 0.96 -9.73 -16.03
N THR A 135 1.20 -10.83 -16.75
CA THR A 135 0.22 -11.92 -16.86
C THR A 135 0.29 -12.83 -15.63
N SER A 136 -0.81 -13.48 -15.27
CA SER A 136 -0.83 -14.48 -14.19
C SER A 136 0.19 -15.60 -14.42
N THR A 137 0.34 -16.04 -15.68
CA THR A 137 1.30 -17.06 -16.09
C THR A 137 2.75 -16.60 -15.90
N SER A 138 3.10 -15.36 -16.26
CA SER A 138 4.46 -14.85 -16.06
C SER A 138 4.79 -14.73 -14.58
N ILE A 139 3.87 -14.21 -13.76
CA ILE A 139 4.02 -14.14 -12.29
C ILE A 139 4.26 -15.54 -11.70
N GLY A 140 3.48 -16.54 -12.13
CA GLY A 140 3.64 -17.93 -11.69
C GLY A 140 5.00 -18.53 -12.08
N ARG A 141 5.45 -18.30 -13.32
CA ARG A 141 6.78 -18.77 -13.79
C ARG A 141 7.91 -18.12 -13.00
N THR A 142 7.91 -16.79 -12.90
CA THR A 142 8.94 -16.05 -12.14
C THR A 142 8.99 -16.49 -10.67
N THR A 143 7.83 -16.80 -10.07
CA THR A 143 7.76 -17.35 -8.71
C THR A 143 8.48 -18.70 -8.60
N LEU A 144 8.22 -19.61 -9.53
CA LEU A 144 8.82 -20.95 -9.54
C LEU A 144 10.33 -20.86 -9.80
N ASP A 145 10.74 -20.05 -10.76
CA ASP A 145 12.15 -19.84 -11.11
C ASP A 145 12.91 -19.24 -9.92
N ALA A 146 12.34 -18.23 -9.26
CA ALA A 146 12.94 -17.62 -8.07
C ALA A 146 13.05 -18.62 -6.91
N TRP A 147 12.06 -19.50 -6.72
CA TRP A 147 12.13 -20.53 -5.69
C TRP A 147 13.22 -21.56 -6.00
N GLN A 148 13.30 -22.02 -7.24
CA GLN A 148 14.34 -22.96 -7.68
C GLN A 148 15.73 -22.36 -7.48
N GLN A 149 15.96 -21.12 -7.93
CA GLN A 149 17.23 -20.43 -7.73
C GLN A 149 17.59 -20.32 -6.24
N TRP A 150 16.62 -19.95 -5.39
CA TRP A 150 16.83 -19.90 -3.95
C TRP A 150 17.25 -21.28 -3.40
N GLN A 151 16.60 -22.35 -3.83
CA GLN A 151 16.97 -23.72 -3.43
C GLN A 151 18.38 -24.09 -3.90
N GLU A 152 18.74 -23.80 -5.14
CA GLU A 152 20.07 -24.12 -5.70
C GLU A 152 21.20 -23.41 -4.93
N VAL A 153 21.02 -22.14 -4.57
CA VAL A 153 21.99 -21.39 -3.76
C VAL A 153 22.18 -22.03 -2.38
N HIS A 154 21.12 -22.57 -1.79
CA HIS A 154 21.16 -23.19 -0.47
C HIS A 154 21.57 -24.68 -0.50
N LYS A 155 21.71 -25.28 -1.70
CA LYS A 155 22.28 -26.63 -1.90
C LYS A 155 23.78 -26.60 -2.08
N GLN A 156 24.37 -25.47 -2.47
CA GLN A 156 25.82 -25.34 -2.63
C GLN A 156 26.51 -25.41 -1.25
N PRO A 157 27.48 -26.31 -1.04
CA PRO A 157 28.39 -26.18 0.09
C PRO A 157 29.07 -24.82 -0.04
N SER A 158 29.15 -24.06 1.05
CA SER A 158 29.89 -22.80 1.09
C SER A 158 31.26 -23.04 0.45
N PRO A 159 31.67 -22.28 -0.58
CA PRO A 159 32.94 -22.54 -1.25
C PRO A 159 34.06 -22.47 -0.20
N PRO A 160 35.00 -23.44 -0.17
CA PRO A 160 36.20 -23.28 0.64
C PRO A 160 36.90 -22.03 0.12
N VAL A 161 37.09 -21.05 1.00
CA VAL A 161 37.77 -19.80 0.70
C VAL A 161 39.18 -20.14 0.20
N VAL A 162 39.39 -20.09 -1.12
CA VAL A 162 40.72 -20.19 -1.70
C VAL A 162 41.42 -18.86 -1.40
N GLN A 163 42.27 -18.87 -0.37
CA GLN A 163 43.12 -17.74 0.00
C GLN A 163 44.17 -17.52 -1.08
N HIS A 164 43.86 -16.71 -2.10
CA HIS A 164 44.89 -16.05 -2.90
C HIS A 164 45.25 -14.73 -2.21
N GLY A 165 46.49 -14.67 -1.73
CA GLY A 165 47.03 -13.57 -0.95
C GLY A 165 46.97 -12.23 -1.69
N HIS A 166 46.05 -11.38 -1.29
CA HIS A 166 46.26 -9.95 -1.24
C HIS A 166 45.88 -9.50 0.16
N ASN A 167 46.82 -8.84 0.83
CA ASN A 167 46.74 -8.34 2.19
C ASN A 167 45.49 -7.49 2.42
N ARG A 168 44.37 -8.14 2.74
CA ARG A 168 43.21 -7.53 3.39
C ARG A 168 43.40 -7.77 4.87
N VAL A 169 43.54 -6.68 5.62
CA VAL A 169 43.46 -6.66 7.09
C VAL A 169 42.36 -7.62 7.52
N GLN A 170 42.68 -8.59 8.38
CA GLN A 170 41.75 -9.55 8.97
C GLN A 170 40.65 -8.79 9.75
N GLY A 171 39.60 -8.39 9.05
CA GLY A 171 38.32 -8.06 9.65
C GLY A 171 37.58 -9.38 9.86
N ASN A 172 37.28 -9.69 11.12
CA ASN A 172 36.48 -10.86 11.52
C ASN A 172 35.28 -11.04 10.59
N ASN A 173 35.05 -12.26 10.11
CA ASN A 173 33.79 -12.68 9.49
C ASN A 173 32.69 -12.61 10.56
N SER A 174 32.16 -11.42 10.81
CA SER A 174 31.09 -11.18 11.77
C SER A 174 29.77 -11.64 11.16
N VAL A 175 29.45 -12.92 11.35
CA VAL A 175 28.10 -13.44 11.17
C VAL A 175 27.19 -12.72 12.16
N TRP A 176 26.04 -12.22 11.71
CA TRP A 176 25.11 -11.51 12.58
C TRP A 176 24.53 -12.45 13.63
N GLU A 177 24.71 -12.11 14.91
CA GLU A 177 24.07 -12.79 16.04
C GLU A 177 23.02 -11.89 16.69
N LYS A 178 21.94 -12.50 17.18
CA LYS A 178 20.88 -11.76 17.88
C LYS A 178 21.48 -11.16 19.16
N PRO A 179 21.38 -9.83 19.39
CA PRO A 179 21.85 -9.22 20.63
C PRO A 179 21.14 -9.80 21.86
N SER A 180 21.85 -9.86 23.00
CA SER A 180 21.25 -10.29 24.27
C SER A 180 20.20 -9.29 24.76
N GLU A 181 19.36 -9.68 25.73
CA GLU A 181 18.24 -8.86 26.21
C GLU A 181 18.67 -7.53 26.86
N THR A 182 19.93 -7.41 27.25
CA THR A 182 20.51 -6.17 27.80
C THR A 182 20.91 -5.16 26.71
N TRP A 183 20.80 -5.52 25.43
CA TRP A 183 21.17 -4.66 24.30
C TRP A 183 19.93 -4.13 23.59
N LEU A 184 19.94 -2.83 23.35
CA LEU A 184 18.94 -2.19 22.50
C LEU A 184 19.27 -2.49 21.02
N LYS A 185 18.35 -3.16 20.30
CA LYS A 185 18.45 -3.26 18.83
C LYS A 185 17.70 -2.10 18.19
N CYS A 186 18.42 -1.24 17.47
CA CYS A 186 17.82 -0.22 16.62
C CYS A 186 17.92 -0.62 15.14
N ASN A 187 16.81 -0.53 14.41
CA ASN A 187 16.78 -0.55 12.96
C ASN A 187 16.76 0.91 12.50
N VAL A 188 17.68 1.25 11.59
CA VAL A 188 17.77 2.58 10.99
C VAL A 188 17.60 2.47 9.49
N ASP A 189 17.06 3.52 8.89
CA ASP A 189 16.89 3.64 7.45
C ASP A 189 16.92 5.11 7.02
N ALA A 190 17.36 5.37 5.80
CA ALA A 190 17.39 6.69 5.18
C ALA A 190 16.67 6.69 3.83
N ALA A 191 15.65 7.55 3.69
CA ALA A 191 14.91 7.74 2.46
C ALA A 191 15.25 9.11 1.83
N PHE A 192 15.33 9.13 0.50
CA PHE A 192 15.71 10.31 -0.28
C PHE A 192 14.57 10.75 -1.18
N HIS A 193 14.33 12.07 -1.25
CA HIS A 193 13.37 12.68 -2.17
C HIS A 193 14.09 13.68 -3.09
N GLU A 194 13.70 13.70 -4.38
CA GLU A 194 14.41 14.31 -5.53
C GLU A 194 14.86 15.78 -5.39
N ARG A 195 14.37 16.53 -4.39
CA ARG A 195 14.67 17.97 -4.19
C ARG A 195 15.60 18.29 -3.00
N ASN A 196 16.41 17.33 -2.55
CA ASN A 196 17.33 17.42 -1.40
C ASN A 196 16.67 17.32 -0.02
N HIS A 197 15.57 16.56 0.09
CA HIS A 197 14.95 16.26 1.38
C HIS A 197 15.22 14.81 1.75
N ILE A 198 15.80 14.61 2.93
CA ILE A 198 16.16 13.31 3.47
C ILE A 198 15.27 13.07 4.68
N THR A 199 14.64 11.90 4.69
CA THR A 199 13.91 11.39 5.83
C THR A 199 14.73 10.28 6.46
N THR A 200 15.15 10.43 7.70
CA THR A 200 15.73 9.33 8.46
C THR A 200 14.69 8.75 9.39
N PHE A 201 14.62 7.42 9.47
CA PHE A 201 13.73 6.69 10.35
C PHE A 201 14.55 5.77 11.25
N ALA A 202 14.32 5.84 12.56
CA ALA A 202 14.95 4.96 13.54
C ALA A 202 13.86 4.32 14.41
N CYS A 203 13.91 3.00 14.58
CA CYS A 203 12.96 2.25 15.39
C CYS A 203 13.68 1.21 16.25
N SER A 204 13.31 1.11 17.53
CA SER A 204 13.87 0.10 18.45
C SER A 204 12.97 -1.13 18.57
N ARG A 205 13.58 -2.32 18.76
CA ARG A 205 12.81 -3.55 19.06
C ARG A 205 11.97 -3.41 20.33
N GLN A 206 10.87 -4.17 20.38
CA GLN A 206 9.71 -4.05 21.30
C GLN A 206 8.78 -2.84 21.08
N PHE A 207 8.96 -2.04 20.01
CA PHE A 207 8.13 -0.85 19.76
C PHE A 207 8.09 0.09 20.98
N ILE A 208 9.18 0.14 21.74
CA ILE A 208 9.27 1.04 22.89
C ILE A 208 9.16 2.48 22.38
N ARG A 209 9.91 2.82 21.33
CA ARG A 209 9.83 4.12 20.63
C ARG A 209 10.31 4.04 19.17
N ALA A 210 9.88 5.02 18.38
CA ALA A 210 10.37 5.30 17.03
C ALA A 210 10.55 6.81 16.84
N GLN A 211 11.46 7.21 15.96
CA GLN A 211 11.72 8.59 15.59
C GLN A 211 11.87 8.72 14.08
N THR A 212 11.29 9.79 13.53
CA THR A 212 11.53 10.25 12.17
C THR A 212 12.13 11.64 12.23
N LYS A 213 13.23 11.87 11.51
CA LYS A 213 13.82 13.20 11.34
C LYS A 213 13.94 13.57 9.87
N TRP A 214 13.81 14.86 9.61
CA TRP A 214 13.92 15.41 8.27
C TRP A 214 15.09 16.37 8.23
N GLN A 215 15.95 16.20 7.23
CA GLN A 215 17.06 17.09 6.98
C GLN A 215 17.06 17.51 5.53
N ARG A 216 17.23 18.82 5.30
CA ARG A 216 17.43 19.36 3.96
C ARG A 216 18.93 19.45 3.71
N ALA A 217 19.47 18.47 2.99
CA ALA A 217 20.88 18.41 2.66
C ALA A 217 21.07 17.66 1.34
N ASN A 218 22.10 18.02 0.60
CA ASN A 218 22.52 17.29 -0.59
C ASN A 218 23.64 16.34 -0.16
N ILE A 219 23.27 15.09 0.16
CA ILE A 219 24.21 14.07 0.63
C ILE A 219 23.98 12.77 -0.13
N THR A 220 25.02 11.95 -0.19
CA THR A 220 25.02 10.63 -0.80
C THR A 220 24.21 9.61 0.02
N VAL A 221 23.90 8.46 -0.59
CA VAL A 221 23.22 7.34 0.10
C VAL A 221 23.99 6.94 1.37
N LEU A 222 25.31 6.82 1.29
CA LEU A 222 26.16 6.43 2.42
C LEU A 222 26.12 7.46 3.55
N GLU A 223 26.12 8.75 3.22
CA GLU A 223 26.02 9.83 4.20
C GLU A 223 24.63 9.83 4.87
N GLY A 224 23.56 9.56 4.14
CA GLY A 224 22.22 9.44 4.72
C GLY A 224 22.08 8.28 5.70
N GLU A 225 22.64 7.12 5.36
CA GLU A 225 22.72 5.97 6.27
C GLU A 225 23.52 6.30 7.54
N ALA A 226 24.67 6.96 7.39
CA ALA A 226 25.49 7.40 8.52
C ALA A 226 24.75 8.40 9.43
N VAL A 227 23.97 9.32 8.84
CA VAL A 227 23.11 10.25 9.58
C VAL A 227 21.99 9.50 10.31
N ALA A 228 21.37 8.49 9.69
CA ALA A 228 20.34 7.68 10.34
C ALA A 228 20.89 6.93 11.57
N VAL A 229 22.11 6.38 11.48
CA VAL A 229 22.81 5.78 12.62
C VAL A 229 23.10 6.81 13.71
N LEU A 230 23.65 7.97 13.35
CA LEU A 230 23.97 9.04 14.30
C LEU A 230 22.73 9.50 15.07
N GLU A 231 21.61 9.69 14.38
CA GLU A 231 20.35 10.10 14.99
C GLU A 231 19.77 9.00 15.89
N ALA A 232 19.88 7.74 15.50
CA ALA A 232 19.49 6.62 16.35
C ALA A 232 20.31 6.55 17.65
N LEU A 233 21.62 6.83 17.59
CA LEU A 233 22.48 6.86 18.77
C LEU A 233 22.11 8.02 19.70
N ARG A 234 21.91 9.23 19.16
CA ARG A 234 21.42 10.39 19.93
C ARG A 234 20.07 10.10 20.57
N PHE A 235 19.18 9.46 19.83
CA PHE A 235 17.87 9.06 20.31
C PHE A 235 17.95 8.03 21.45
N ALA A 236 18.87 7.07 21.37
CA ALA A 236 19.09 6.11 22.44
C ALA A 236 19.69 6.75 23.70
N ASP A 237 20.63 7.68 23.54
CA ASP A 237 21.32 8.33 24.67
C ASP A 237 20.42 9.30 25.45
N ALA A 238 19.63 10.12 24.74
CA ALA A 238 18.69 11.06 25.36
C ALA A 238 17.56 10.39 26.17
N ASN A 239 17.49 9.05 26.14
CA ASN A 239 16.40 8.25 26.70
C ASN A 239 16.91 7.08 27.57
N ARG A 240 18.16 7.14 28.02
CA ARG A 240 18.67 6.31 29.12
C ARG A 240 18.11 6.79 30.46
#